data_AF-A0A946ZYD2-F1
#
_entry.id   AF-A0A946ZYD2-F1
#
_cell.length_a   1.000
_cell.length_b   1.000
_cell.length_c   1.000
_cell.angle_alpha   90.00
_cell.angle_beta   90.00
_cell.angle_gamma   90.00
#
_symmetry.space_group_name_H-M   'P 1'
#
loop_
_entity.id
_entity.type
_entity.pdbx_description
1 polymer ?
#
loop_
_entity_poly.entity_id
_entity_poly.type
_entity_poly.pdbx_seq_one_letter_code
_entity_poly.pdbx_strand_id
1 'polypeptide(L)'
;EDRSLHPKSGLGEWVSSIVFAVVAATLVHTYFIQPYVIPTGSLERTLRIGDLLFVSKFHYGARTPMTTVAAPMVHDTIPWLGIRSYLNKPQLPYFRIPGFQKVKKNDIVVFSWPADTVRIFFKKEKGVKKPIDKKSNYVKRCVGTPGDSLEVIDGYVHINGEKLQLSDRAKPQYDYTVYAQKGVSSRLLLELGIAEFTRTYLSAPLNQAQLNAINPYILGGGQNAQGEIELYTGANGIPIEAVRGAGLSLREVTARQRTVTLTDEMLAKLQGNKRIDSVVKIIEPAGTKGYNIFPHAPNYSWNNDNFGPIYIPAKGDKVEINLNTLPLYKKIIRDYEENTVSVSGNQIIINGEATNSYTFKKDYYWMMGDNRDHSEDSRSWGYVPSDHIVGKPVFIWLSFDNFNEGISNWKPRWDRIFTTVGGDGEPRSYFRHFLIVLGAWLVFDFIRKRRKKAKPKL
;
A
#
# COMPACT_ATOMS: atom_id res chain seq x y z
N GLU A 1 -29.63 -21.93 36.06
CA GLU A 1 -30.58 -21.82 34.94
C GLU A 1 -31.35 -20.50 34.88
N ASP A 2 -31.60 -19.77 35.98
CA ASP A 2 -32.23 -18.44 35.88
C ASP A 2 -31.25 -17.26 36.05
N ARG A 3 -30.49 -16.95 34.99
CA ARG A 3 -29.80 -15.65 34.89
C ARG A 3 -30.65 -14.71 34.04
N SER A 4 -31.28 -13.72 34.67
CA SER A 4 -31.96 -12.61 33.99
C SER A 4 -31.06 -12.01 32.90
N LEU A 5 -31.55 -12.00 31.66
CA LEU A 5 -30.92 -11.32 30.51
C LEU A 5 -30.93 -9.79 30.65
N HIS A 6 -31.70 -9.27 31.60
CA HIS A 6 -31.77 -7.85 31.90
C HIS A 6 -30.84 -7.48 33.07
N PRO A 7 -29.92 -6.52 32.86
CA PRO A 7 -29.06 -6.03 33.93
C PRO A 7 -29.88 -5.33 35.01
N LYS A 8 -29.57 -5.64 36.28
CA LYS A 8 -30.32 -5.17 37.46
C LYS A 8 -30.03 -3.70 37.83
N SER A 9 -29.17 -2.99 37.07
CA SER A 9 -28.78 -1.61 37.32
C SER A 9 -28.48 -0.87 36.01
N GLY A 10 -28.65 0.46 36.00
CA GLY A 10 -28.35 1.29 34.83
C GLY A 10 -26.87 1.22 34.38
N LEU A 11 -25.93 1.00 35.32
CA LEU A 11 -24.53 0.74 34.99
C LEU A 11 -24.35 -0.61 34.28
N GLY A 12 -25.09 -1.65 34.68
CA GLY A 12 -25.06 -2.95 34.01
C GLY A 12 -25.60 -2.90 32.57
N GLU A 13 -26.64 -2.09 32.34
CA GLU A 13 -27.22 -1.88 31.00
C GLU A 13 -26.25 -1.18 30.05
N TRP A 14 -25.56 -0.16 30.56
CA TRP A 14 -24.54 0.56 29.80
C TRP A 14 -23.34 -0.33 29.45
N VAL A 15 -22.80 -1.08 30.42
CA VAL A 15 -21.68 -2.01 30.19
C VAL A 15 -22.09 -3.11 29.21
N SER A 16 -23.27 -3.70 29.36
CA SER A 16 -23.77 -4.74 28.44
C SER A 16 -23.89 -4.21 27.01
N SER A 17 -24.41 -3.00 26.83
CA SER A 17 -24.55 -2.36 25.51
C SER A 17 -23.20 -2.13 24.84
N ILE A 18 -22.18 -1.69 25.61
CA ILE A 18 -20.82 -1.50 25.09
C ILE A 18 -20.17 -2.83 24.71
N VAL A 19 -20.27 -3.84 25.58
CA VAL A 19 -19.71 -5.17 25.29
C VAL A 19 -20.35 -5.73 24.03
N PHE A 20 -21.68 -5.64 23.90
CA PHE A 20 -22.39 -6.05 22.68
C PHE A 20 -21.90 -5.29 21.45
N ALA A 21 -21.78 -3.96 21.53
CA ALA A 21 -21.30 -3.14 20.42
C ALA A 21 -19.86 -3.51 20.01
N VAL A 22 -18.97 -3.74 20.97
CA VAL A 22 -17.58 -4.17 20.70
C VAL A 22 -17.55 -5.55 20.04
N VAL A 23 -18.33 -6.51 20.53
CA VAL A 23 -18.42 -7.86 19.94
C VAL A 23 -18.98 -7.79 18.53
N ALA A 24 -20.11 -7.10 18.32
CA ALA A 24 -20.73 -6.95 17.01
C ALA A 24 -19.79 -6.26 16.02
N ALA A 25 -19.17 -5.14 16.43
CA ALA A 25 -18.21 -4.44 15.58
C ALA A 25 -16.97 -5.28 15.29
N THR A 26 -16.50 -6.09 16.26
CA THR A 26 -15.39 -7.04 16.04
C THR A 26 -15.77 -8.11 15.02
N LEU A 27 -16.99 -8.66 15.07
CA LEU A 27 -17.47 -9.63 14.08
C LEU A 27 -17.58 -9.01 12.68
N VAL A 28 -18.15 -7.80 12.58
CA VAL A 28 -18.24 -7.05 11.32
C VAL A 28 -16.84 -6.79 10.74
N HIS A 29 -15.91 -6.30 11.57
CA HIS A 29 -14.53 -6.05 11.16
C HIS A 29 -13.79 -7.33 10.78
N THR A 30 -14.04 -8.42 11.49
CA THR A 30 -13.36 -9.69 11.25
C THR A 30 -13.80 -10.32 9.94
N TYR A 31 -15.11 -10.36 9.66
CA TYR A 31 -15.67 -11.16 8.58
C TYR A 31 -16.21 -10.35 7.40
N PHE A 32 -16.65 -9.11 7.59
CA PHE A 32 -17.39 -8.36 6.57
C PHE A 32 -16.55 -7.28 5.91
N ILE A 33 -16.23 -6.24 6.67
CA ILE A 33 -15.65 -5.01 6.14
C ILE A 33 -14.67 -4.44 7.15
N GLN A 34 -13.50 -4.03 6.69
CA GLN A 34 -12.50 -3.42 7.56
C GLN A 34 -12.00 -2.12 6.93
N PRO A 35 -11.91 -1.02 7.72
CA PRO A 35 -11.31 0.22 7.26
C PRO A 35 -9.78 0.08 7.23
N TYR A 36 -9.15 0.59 6.17
CA TYR A 36 -7.70 0.68 6.01
C TYR A 36 -7.30 2.09 5.61
N VAL A 37 -6.15 2.55 6.07
CA VAL A 37 -5.54 3.81 5.68
C VAL A 37 -4.47 3.53 4.62
N ILE A 38 -4.32 4.41 3.63
CA ILE A 38 -3.16 4.44 2.71
C ILE A 38 -2.13 5.45 3.22
N PRO A 39 -1.06 5.01 3.90
CA PRO A 39 -0.03 5.90 4.45
C PRO A 39 1.11 6.19 3.47
N THR A 40 1.27 5.40 2.41
CA THR A 40 2.41 5.48 1.47
C THR A 40 1.96 5.57 0.01
N GLY A 41 2.79 6.19 -0.83
CA GLY A 41 2.49 6.51 -2.24
C GLY A 41 2.73 5.38 -3.24
N SER A 42 2.77 4.12 -2.82
CA SER A 42 3.12 3.02 -3.74
C SER A 42 2.04 2.71 -4.80
N LEU A 43 0.82 3.22 -4.60
CA LEU A 43 -0.27 3.21 -5.57
C LEU A 43 -0.67 4.64 -5.95
N GLU A 44 0.21 5.63 -5.73
CA GLU A 44 -0.10 7.06 -5.92
C GLU A 44 -0.73 7.31 -7.29
N ARG A 45 -1.64 8.28 -7.36
CA ARG A 45 -2.60 8.53 -8.47
C ARG A 45 -3.75 7.53 -8.58
N THR A 46 -3.53 6.23 -8.39
CA THR A 46 -4.64 5.25 -8.29
C THR A 46 -5.31 5.34 -6.92
N LEU A 47 -4.54 5.09 -5.86
CA LEU A 47 -4.89 5.28 -4.46
C LEU A 47 -3.85 6.19 -3.82
N ARG A 48 -4.29 7.33 -3.31
CA ARG A 48 -3.41 8.39 -2.83
C ARG A 48 -3.15 8.25 -1.34
N ILE A 49 -2.01 8.77 -0.89
CA ILE A 49 -1.78 8.97 0.55
C ILE A 49 -2.96 9.74 1.16
N GLY A 50 -3.47 9.26 2.30
CA GLY A 50 -4.63 9.83 2.97
C GLY A 50 -5.98 9.35 2.45
N ASP A 51 -6.03 8.40 1.50
CA ASP A 51 -7.25 7.65 1.22
C ASP A 51 -7.53 6.64 2.35
N LEU A 52 -8.78 6.62 2.81
CA LEU A 52 -9.27 5.62 3.74
C LEU A 52 -10.25 4.70 3.01
N LEU A 53 -9.91 3.42 2.99
CA LEU A 53 -10.58 2.38 2.22
C LEU A 53 -11.50 1.55 3.10
N PHE A 54 -12.65 1.19 2.57
CA PHE A 54 -13.37 0.01 3.02
C PHE A 54 -12.97 -1.20 2.19
N VAL A 55 -12.52 -2.23 2.89
CA VAL A 55 -12.07 -3.49 2.30
C VAL A 55 -13.09 -4.57 2.60
N SER A 56 -13.66 -5.15 1.56
CA SER A 56 -14.60 -6.26 1.66
C SER A 56 -13.85 -7.58 1.71
N LYS A 57 -14.13 -8.37 2.76
CA LYS A 57 -13.47 -9.66 2.99
C LYS A 57 -14.15 -10.81 2.25
N PHE A 58 -15.46 -10.73 2.00
CA PHE A 58 -16.18 -11.81 1.27
C PHE A 58 -15.85 -11.89 -0.21
N HIS A 59 -15.35 -10.82 -0.84
CA HIS A 59 -14.99 -10.88 -2.25
C HIS A 59 -13.98 -12.00 -2.53
N TYR A 60 -12.99 -12.20 -1.65
CA TYR A 60 -11.98 -13.26 -1.76
C TYR A 60 -12.06 -14.33 -0.66
N GLY A 61 -13.15 -14.31 0.11
CA GLY A 61 -13.38 -15.20 1.24
C GLY A 61 -12.73 -14.70 2.53
N ALA A 62 -13.54 -14.51 3.58
CA ALA A 62 -13.03 -14.06 4.87
C ALA A 62 -12.24 -15.19 5.56
N ARG A 63 -11.01 -14.89 5.96
CA ARG A 63 -10.21 -15.78 6.82
C ARG A 63 -10.66 -15.66 8.28
N THR A 64 -10.72 -16.78 8.99
CA THR A 64 -10.95 -16.74 10.44
C THR A 64 -9.71 -16.23 11.16
N PRO A 65 -9.87 -15.54 12.32
CA PRO A 65 -8.75 -15.26 13.21
C PRO A 65 -8.03 -16.55 13.59
N MET A 66 -6.71 -16.56 13.44
CA MET A 66 -5.87 -17.66 13.92
C MET A 66 -5.43 -17.40 15.35
N THR A 67 -5.26 -16.13 15.70
CA THR A 67 -4.83 -15.71 17.03
C THR A 67 -6.01 -15.67 18.00
N THR A 68 -6.05 -16.63 18.94
CA THR A 68 -7.19 -16.86 19.85
C THR A 68 -7.39 -15.73 20.87
N VAL A 69 -6.30 -15.16 21.37
CA VAL A 69 -6.33 -14.10 22.39
C VAL A 69 -5.70 -12.84 21.82
N ALA A 70 -6.55 -11.86 21.51
CA ALA A 70 -6.14 -10.54 21.04
C ALA A 70 -7.06 -9.45 21.57
N ALA A 71 -6.53 -8.26 21.76
CA ALA A 71 -7.32 -7.07 22.05
C ALA A 71 -8.24 -6.76 20.85
N PRO A 72 -9.52 -6.41 21.09
CA PRO A 72 -10.42 -6.04 20.02
C PRO A 72 -9.94 -4.74 19.35
N MET A 73 -10.26 -4.59 18.06
CA MET A 73 -9.98 -3.38 17.26
C MET A 73 -8.50 -2.98 17.10
N VAL A 74 -7.55 -3.77 17.60
CA VAL A 74 -6.12 -3.48 17.50
C VAL A 74 -5.39 -4.60 16.77
N HIS A 75 -4.63 -4.24 15.73
CA HIS A 75 -4.03 -5.24 14.85
C HIS A 75 -2.82 -5.94 15.46
N ASP A 76 -1.72 -5.23 15.75
CA ASP A 76 -0.43 -5.83 16.13
C ASP A 76 0.10 -5.32 17.49
N THR A 77 0.00 -4.01 17.73
CA THR A 77 0.56 -3.35 18.91
C THR A 77 -0.51 -2.49 19.58
N ILE A 78 -0.62 -2.56 20.90
CA ILE A 78 -1.50 -1.66 21.68
C ILE A 78 -0.93 -0.23 21.57
N PRO A 79 -1.71 0.74 21.07
CA PRO A 79 -1.27 2.13 21.01
C PRO A 79 -0.77 2.62 22.38
N TRP A 80 0.23 3.50 22.39
CA TRP A 80 0.87 4.08 23.59
C TRP A 80 1.72 3.11 24.43
N LEU A 81 1.26 1.88 24.63
CA LEU A 81 1.99 0.88 25.43
C LEU A 81 3.14 0.22 24.66
N GLY A 82 3.07 0.16 23.33
CA GLY A 82 4.14 -0.44 22.50
C GLY A 82 4.31 -1.95 22.67
N ILE A 83 3.38 -2.60 23.38
CA ILE A 83 3.33 -4.05 23.60
C ILE A 83 2.41 -4.73 22.58
N ARG A 84 2.62 -6.02 22.33
CA ARG A 84 1.78 -6.81 21.42
C ARG A 84 0.32 -6.76 21.86
N SER A 85 -0.59 -6.61 20.90
CA SER A 85 -2.04 -6.68 21.15
C SER A 85 -2.57 -8.11 21.26
N TYR A 86 -1.70 -9.13 21.28
CA TYR A 86 -2.09 -10.53 21.21
C TYR A 86 -1.07 -11.48 21.86
N LEU A 87 -1.54 -12.68 22.18
CA LEU A 87 -0.70 -13.81 22.57
C LEU A 87 -0.30 -14.63 21.34
N ASN A 88 0.98 -15.03 21.26
CA ASN A 88 1.48 -15.86 20.16
C ASN A 88 0.92 -17.29 20.18
N LYS A 89 0.48 -17.78 21.34
CA LYS A 89 -0.12 -19.10 21.53
C LYS A 89 -1.28 -19.00 22.53
N PRO A 90 -2.34 -19.82 22.40
CA PRO A 90 -2.58 -20.80 21.33
C PRO A 90 -2.91 -20.14 19.97
N GLN A 91 -2.83 -20.94 18.89
CA GLN A 91 -3.19 -20.54 17.53
C GLN A 91 -4.17 -21.58 16.96
N LEU A 92 -5.19 -21.11 16.26
CA LEU A 92 -6.14 -21.96 15.56
C LEU A 92 -5.62 -22.28 14.15
N PRO A 93 -5.97 -23.46 13.60
CA PRO A 93 -5.70 -23.78 12.20
C PRO A 93 -6.29 -22.72 11.26
N TYR A 94 -5.62 -22.52 10.13
CA TYR A 94 -6.11 -21.62 9.10
C TYR A 94 -7.45 -22.14 8.54
N PHE A 95 -8.45 -21.27 8.48
CA PHE A 95 -9.70 -21.53 7.79
C PHE A 95 -10.15 -20.28 7.03
N ARG A 96 -10.73 -20.49 5.84
CA ARG A 96 -11.27 -19.43 5.00
C ARG A 96 -12.64 -19.83 4.49
N ILE A 97 -13.59 -18.92 4.65
CA ILE A 97 -14.94 -19.03 4.09
C ILE A 97 -14.87 -18.83 2.57
N PRO A 98 -15.63 -19.57 1.75
CA PRO A 98 -15.72 -19.33 0.32
C PRO A 98 -15.97 -17.85 -0.03
N GLY A 99 -15.23 -17.34 -1.02
CA GLY A 99 -15.41 -15.99 -1.54
C GLY A 99 -16.35 -15.94 -2.75
N PHE A 100 -16.85 -14.75 -3.07
CA PHE A 100 -17.66 -14.54 -4.28
C PHE A 100 -16.85 -14.62 -5.58
N GLN A 101 -15.54 -14.36 -5.52
CA GLN A 101 -14.65 -14.49 -6.66
C GLN A 101 -13.22 -14.84 -6.24
N LYS A 102 -12.42 -15.28 -7.20
CA LYS A 102 -10.96 -15.37 -7.05
C LYS A 102 -10.33 -14.00 -7.32
N VAL A 103 -9.11 -13.80 -6.82
CA VAL A 103 -8.28 -12.65 -7.19
C VAL A 103 -7.95 -12.74 -8.67
N LYS A 104 -8.12 -11.64 -9.39
CA LYS A 104 -7.83 -11.53 -10.83
C LYS A 104 -6.68 -10.56 -11.06
N LYS A 105 -6.01 -10.69 -12.20
CA LYS A 105 -5.15 -9.63 -12.73
C LYS A 105 -5.94 -8.31 -12.75
N ASN A 106 -5.26 -7.20 -12.51
CA ASN A 106 -5.81 -5.85 -12.31
C ASN A 106 -6.51 -5.57 -10.99
N ASP A 107 -6.85 -6.56 -10.17
CA ASP A 107 -7.47 -6.27 -8.88
C ASP A 107 -6.52 -5.50 -7.95
N ILE A 108 -7.02 -4.47 -7.28
CA ILE A 108 -6.36 -3.97 -6.07
C ILE A 108 -6.70 -4.93 -4.93
N VAL A 109 -5.68 -5.36 -4.19
CA VAL A 109 -5.79 -6.39 -3.16
C VAL A 109 -5.13 -5.91 -1.89
N VAL A 110 -5.83 -6.10 -0.77
CA VAL A 110 -5.22 -6.03 0.56
C VAL A 110 -4.77 -7.42 0.96
N PHE A 111 -3.52 -7.52 1.38
CA PHE A 111 -2.93 -8.78 1.83
C PHE A 111 -1.96 -8.53 2.99
N SER A 112 -1.76 -9.56 3.80
CA SER A 112 -0.74 -9.57 4.84
C SER A 112 0.64 -9.75 4.21
N TRP A 113 1.60 -8.91 4.57
CA TRP A 113 2.92 -8.88 3.96
C TRP A 113 3.72 -10.15 4.26
N PRO A 114 4.05 -10.98 3.24
CA PRO A 114 4.64 -12.29 3.49
C PRO A 114 6.02 -12.23 4.15
N ALA A 115 6.82 -11.21 3.87
CA ALA A 115 8.15 -11.00 4.44
C ALA A 115 8.16 -10.21 5.77
N ASP A 116 7.00 -9.94 6.38
CA ASP A 116 6.92 -9.09 7.56
C ASP A 116 7.77 -9.59 8.73
N THR A 117 8.68 -8.73 9.16
CA THR A 117 9.55 -8.88 10.33
C THR A 117 9.50 -7.68 11.27
N VAL A 118 8.69 -6.64 10.98
CA VAL A 118 8.71 -5.36 11.71
C VAL A 118 7.43 -5.18 12.52
N ARG A 119 7.50 -4.68 13.74
CA ARG A 119 6.33 -4.27 14.56
C ARG A 119 5.85 -2.86 14.18
N ILE A 120 6.80 -1.98 13.87
CA ILE A 120 6.54 -0.59 13.48
C ILE A 120 7.27 -0.31 12.17
N PHE A 121 6.54 0.18 11.17
CA PHE A 121 7.12 0.59 9.90
C PHE A 121 8.17 1.70 10.10
N PHE A 122 9.25 1.65 9.32
CA PHE A 122 10.34 2.64 9.31
C PHE A 122 11.16 2.73 10.62
N LYS A 123 10.97 1.82 11.56
CA LYS A 123 11.80 1.70 12.78
C LYS A 123 12.75 0.51 12.67
N LYS A 124 14.06 0.74 12.75
CA LYS A 124 15.06 -0.33 12.76
C LYS A 124 14.99 -1.10 14.09
N GLU A 125 14.69 -2.39 14.03
CA GLU A 125 14.60 -3.28 15.20
C GLU A 125 14.93 -4.74 14.85
N LYS A 126 15.05 -5.59 15.88
CA LYS A 126 15.23 -7.03 15.70
C LYS A 126 13.94 -7.64 15.13
N GLY A 127 14.09 -8.38 14.02
CA GLY A 127 12.97 -9.00 13.33
C GLY A 127 12.11 -9.91 14.21
N VAL A 128 10.79 -9.90 14.00
CA VAL A 128 9.83 -10.74 14.71
C VAL A 128 9.02 -11.64 13.78
N LYS A 129 8.78 -12.89 14.21
CA LYS A 129 7.83 -13.79 13.56
C LYS A 129 6.42 -13.52 14.10
N LYS A 130 5.49 -13.19 13.21
CA LYS A 130 4.08 -12.93 13.54
C LYS A 130 3.16 -13.99 12.93
N PRO A 131 2.02 -14.32 13.59
CA PRO A 131 0.91 -15.01 12.96
C PRO A 131 0.42 -14.29 11.70
N ILE A 132 -0.13 -15.03 10.72
CA ILE A 132 -0.56 -14.48 9.42
C ILE A 132 -1.59 -13.35 9.61
N ASP A 133 -2.51 -13.51 10.55
CA ASP A 133 -3.54 -12.53 10.87
C ASP A 133 -3.03 -11.31 11.67
N LYS A 134 -1.75 -11.31 12.05
CA LYS A 134 -1.06 -10.22 12.77
C LYS A 134 0.07 -9.57 11.98
N LYS A 135 0.38 -10.09 10.79
CA LYS A 135 1.28 -9.44 9.84
C LYS A 135 0.74 -8.10 9.37
N SER A 136 1.64 -7.17 9.10
CA SER A 136 1.35 -5.87 8.52
C SER A 136 0.67 -6.02 7.17
N ASN A 137 -0.30 -5.15 6.84
CA ASN A 137 -1.02 -5.25 5.58
C ASN A 137 -0.47 -4.29 4.54
N TYR A 138 -0.43 -4.76 3.30
CA TYR A 138 -0.09 -3.98 2.11
C TYR A 138 -1.29 -3.94 1.17
N VAL A 139 -1.37 -2.88 0.38
CA VAL A 139 -2.35 -2.72 -0.70
C VAL A 139 -1.58 -2.54 -2.00
N LYS A 140 -1.81 -3.43 -2.95
CA LYS A 140 -1.11 -3.45 -4.25
C LYS A 140 -2.05 -3.94 -5.35
N ARG A 141 -1.64 -3.81 -6.60
CA ARG A 141 -2.31 -4.40 -7.74
C ARG A 141 -1.80 -5.81 -7.99
N CYS A 142 -2.72 -6.76 -8.18
CA CYS A 142 -2.39 -8.09 -8.67
C CYS A 142 -2.07 -7.99 -10.17
N VAL A 143 -0.81 -8.25 -10.53
CA VAL A 143 -0.35 -8.24 -11.93
C VAL A 143 -0.16 -9.65 -12.49
N GLY A 144 0.10 -10.63 -11.61
CA GLY A 144 0.27 -12.03 -11.97
C GLY A 144 -0.56 -12.93 -11.07
N THR A 145 -1.19 -13.93 -11.67
CA THR A 145 -2.08 -14.90 -11.04
C THR A 145 -1.50 -16.32 -11.13
N PRO A 146 -2.04 -17.29 -10.37
CA PRO A 146 -1.59 -18.68 -10.43
C PRO A 146 -1.56 -19.23 -11.87
N GLY A 147 -0.45 -19.85 -12.24
CA GLY A 147 -0.22 -20.43 -13.58
C GLY A 147 0.41 -19.47 -14.60
N ASP A 148 0.58 -18.19 -14.27
CA ASP A 148 1.20 -17.23 -15.18
C ASP A 148 2.73 -17.35 -15.21
N SER A 149 3.32 -17.16 -16.39
CA SER A 149 4.70 -16.71 -16.53
C SER A 149 4.73 -15.18 -16.46
N LEU A 150 5.67 -14.62 -15.70
CA LEU A 150 5.84 -13.18 -15.52
C LEU A 150 7.26 -12.76 -15.86
N GLU A 151 7.38 -11.66 -16.59
CA GLU A 151 8.64 -10.98 -16.89
C GLU A 151 8.42 -9.46 -16.79
N VAL A 152 9.47 -8.70 -16.51
CA VAL A 152 9.49 -7.24 -16.61
C VAL A 152 10.59 -6.87 -17.60
N ILE A 153 10.22 -6.10 -18.61
CA ILE A 153 11.12 -5.61 -19.67
C ILE A 153 10.95 -4.10 -19.73
N ASP A 154 12.04 -3.35 -19.54
CA ASP A 154 12.05 -1.88 -19.52
C ASP A 154 10.96 -1.26 -18.61
N GLY A 155 10.72 -1.90 -17.46
CA GLY A 155 9.72 -1.52 -16.45
C GLY A 155 8.28 -1.95 -16.76
N TYR A 156 8.02 -2.57 -17.92
CA TYR A 156 6.69 -3.06 -18.28
C TYR A 156 6.53 -4.54 -17.95
N VAL A 157 5.44 -4.87 -17.26
CA VAL A 157 5.10 -6.26 -16.90
C VAL A 157 4.55 -6.98 -18.13
N HIS A 158 5.08 -8.17 -18.40
CA HIS A 158 4.62 -9.10 -19.42
C HIS A 158 4.13 -10.37 -18.72
N ILE A 159 2.95 -10.84 -19.13
CA ILE A 159 2.33 -12.06 -18.63
C ILE A 159 2.17 -13.02 -19.81
N ASN A 160 2.75 -14.21 -19.70
CA ASN A 160 2.72 -15.24 -20.75
C ASN A 160 3.23 -14.71 -22.11
N GLY A 161 4.25 -13.84 -22.09
CA GLY A 161 4.85 -13.23 -23.28
C GLY A 161 4.15 -11.97 -23.79
N GLU A 162 2.98 -11.60 -23.25
CA GLU A 162 2.23 -10.42 -23.68
C GLU A 162 2.30 -9.29 -22.66
N LYS A 163 2.44 -8.04 -23.12
CA LYS A 163 2.43 -6.87 -22.23
C LYS A 163 1.10 -6.78 -21.49
N LEU A 164 1.17 -6.73 -20.15
CA LEU A 164 0.00 -6.66 -19.28
C LEU A 164 -0.81 -5.40 -19.56
N GLN A 165 -2.06 -5.61 -19.97
CA GLN A 165 -3.04 -4.53 -20.10
C GLN A 165 -3.62 -4.20 -18.73
N LEU A 166 -3.45 -2.94 -18.32
CA LEU A 166 -3.99 -2.44 -17.07
C LEU A 166 -5.40 -1.87 -17.28
N SER A 167 -6.22 -1.88 -16.23
CA SER A 167 -7.54 -1.24 -16.29
C SER A 167 -7.42 0.28 -16.44
N ASP A 168 -8.44 0.94 -17.01
CA ASP A 168 -8.46 2.40 -17.24
C ASP A 168 -8.23 3.26 -15.98
N ARG A 169 -8.57 2.69 -14.82
CA ARG A 169 -8.36 3.29 -13.49
C ARG A 169 -6.95 3.14 -12.96
N ALA A 170 -6.14 2.25 -13.53
CA ALA A 170 -4.74 2.15 -13.19
C ALA A 170 -4.00 3.36 -13.73
N LYS A 171 -3.24 4.01 -12.86
CA LYS A 171 -2.39 5.15 -13.22
C LYS A 171 -0.94 4.78 -12.89
N PRO A 172 -0.35 3.79 -13.60
CA PRO A 172 1.03 3.42 -13.37
C PRO A 172 1.93 4.64 -13.60
N GLN A 173 2.98 4.75 -12.79
CA GLN A 173 3.96 5.83 -12.88
C GLN A 173 5.38 5.26 -12.92
N TYR A 174 6.25 5.96 -13.63
CA TYR A 174 7.67 5.67 -13.76
C TYR A 174 8.48 6.96 -13.62
N ASP A 175 9.76 6.83 -13.31
CA ASP A 175 10.69 7.94 -13.24
C ASP A 175 11.23 8.31 -14.62
N TYR A 176 11.30 9.62 -14.86
CA TYR A 176 11.82 10.22 -16.07
C TYR A 176 12.78 11.35 -15.72
N THR A 177 13.79 11.54 -16.55
CA THR A 177 14.57 12.78 -16.57
C THR A 177 13.97 13.72 -17.61
N VAL A 178 13.53 14.89 -17.16
CA VAL A 178 13.03 15.98 -18.01
C VAL A 178 14.17 16.96 -18.26
N TYR A 179 14.36 17.38 -19.51
CA TYR A 179 15.39 18.32 -19.94
C TYR A 179 14.77 19.61 -20.48
N ALA A 180 15.34 20.75 -20.09
CA ALA A 180 15.01 22.07 -20.60
C ALA A 180 16.22 23.01 -20.51
N GLN A 181 16.65 23.60 -21.62
CA GLN A 181 17.81 24.51 -21.70
C GLN A 181 17.65 25.72 -20.77
N LYS A 182 16.41 26.23 -20.65
CA LYS A 182 16.03 27.33 -19.76
C LYS A 182 15.73 26.90 -18.32
N GLY A 183 15.90 25.61 -18.02
CA GLY A 183 15.60 25.02 -16.72
C GLY A 183 14.18 24.45 -16.64
N VAL A 184 14.03 23.36 -15.89
CA VAL A 184 12.75 22.71 -15.64
C VAL A 184 12.05 23.42 -14.48
N SER A 185 10.97 24.13 -14.77
CA SER A 185 10.26 24.95 -13.77
C SER A 185 9.40 24.11 -12.83
N SER A 186 9.56 24.28 -11.51
CA SER A 186 8.68 23.67 -10.49
C SER A 186 7.22 24.06 -10.68
N ARG A 187 6.98 25.33 -11.05
CA ARG A 187 5.64 25.85 -11.28
C ARG A 187 4.97 25.14 -12.46
N LEU A 188 5.70 24.94 -13.56
CA LEU A 188 5.19 24.20 -14.71
C LEU A 188 4.84 22.75 -14.34
N LEU A 189 5.71 22.06 -13.62
CA LEU A 189 5.45 20.68 -13.17
C LEU A 189 4.17 20.60 -12.32
N LEU A 190 4.02 21.51 -11.36
CA LEU A 190 2.83 21.60 -10.49
C LEU A 190 1.55 21.94 -11.29
N GLU A 191 1.62 22.86 -12.26
CA GLU A 191 0.49 23.20 -13.15
C GLU A 191 0.04 22.00 -13.98
N LEU A 192 0.96 21.10 -14.35
CA LEU A 192 0.66 19.83 -15.01
C LEU A 192 0.25 18.70 -14.05
N GLY A 193 0.15 19.01 -12.75
CA GLY A 193 -0.24 18.08 -11.70
C GLY A 193 0.86 17.12 -11.26
N ILE A 194 2.11 17.33 -11.68
CA ILE A 194 3.28 16.53 -11.31
C ILE A 194 3.80 17.05 -9.97
N ALA A 195 3.76 16.21 -8.94
CA ALA A 195 4.08 16.59 -7.55
C ALA A 195 5.14 15.67 -6.90
N GLU A 196 5.62 14.67 -7.63
CA GLU A 196 6.69 13.77 -7.20
C GLU A 196 7.99 14.23 -7.87
N PHE A 197 8.59 15.27 -7.28
CA PHE A 197 9.89 15.80 -7.65
C PHE A 197 10.51 16.57 -6.48
N THR A 198 11.83 16.66 -6.46
CA THR A 198 12.58 17.41 -5.44
C THR A 198 12.83 18.85 -5.90
N ARG A 199 12.62 19.81 -5.00
CA ARG A 199 13.05 21.21 -5.16
C ARG A 199 14.34 21.44 -4.39
N THR A 200 15.27 22.15 -5.00
CA THR A 200 16.54 22.54 -4.37
C THR A 200 16.55 24.04 -4.13
N TYR A 201 16.83 24.45 -2.91
CA TYR A 201 17.03 25.85 -2.54
C TYR A 201 18.46 26.07 -2.08
N LEU A 202 19.01 27.22 -2.44
CA LEU A 202 20.30 27.70 -1.96
C LEU A 202 20.07 28.75 -0.88
N SER A 203 20.86 28.63 0.18
CA SER A 203 20.85 29.54 1.32
C SER A 203 22.28 29.88 1.75
N ALA A 204 22.42 31.08 2.33
CA ALA A 204 23.56 31.37 3.20
C ALA A 204 23.59 30.39 4.40
N PRO A 205 24.73 30.27 5.11
CA PRO A 205 24.83 29.45 6.31
C PRO A 205 23.72 29.75 7.33
N LEU A 206 23.11 28.68 7.83
CA LEU A 206 21.94 28.76 8.71
C LEU A 206 22.33 28.60 10.17
N ASN A 207 21.73 29.40 11.05
CA ASN A 207 21.81 29.16 12.49
C ASN A 207 20.80 28.09 12.95
N GLN A 208 20.90 27.64 14.21
CA GLN A 208 20.05 26.58 14.73
C GLN A 208 18.55 26.95 14.74
N ALA A 209 18.22 28.21 15.05
CA ALA A 209 16.82 28.66 15.09
C ALA A 209 16.19 28.64 13.69
N GLN A 210 16.94 29.09 12.69
CA GLN A 210 16.58 29.03 11.28
C GLN A 210 16.38 27.60 10.81
N LEU A 211 17.33 26.71 11.11
CA LEU A 211 17.22 25.28 10.79
C LEU A 211 15.96 24.68 11.41
N ASN A 212 15.72 24.91 12.71
CA ASN A 212 14.54 24.38 13.40
C ASN A 212 13.22 24.84 12.76
N ALA A 213 13.16 26.08 12.26
CA ALA A 213 11.96 26.63 11.62
C ALA A 213 11.62 25.95 10.28
N ILE A 214 12.64 25.49 9.54
CA ILE A 214 12.44 24.88 8.21
C ILE A 214 12.62 23.36 8.18
N ASN A 215 13.19 22.77 9.23
CA ASN A 215 13.44 21.33 9.35
C ASN A 215 12.21 20.45 9.02
N PRO A 216 10.96 20.83 9.37
CA PRO A 216 9.78 20.04 9.01
C PRO A 216 9.52 19.90 7.49
N TYR A 217 10.10 20.78 6.67
CA TYR A 217 9.86 20.84 5.22
C TYR A 217 11.04 20.29 4.40
N ILE A 218 12.15 19.95 5.06
CA ILE A 218 13.39 19.53 4.42
C ILE A 218 13.47 18.01 4.39
N LEU A 219 13.77 17.46 3.21
CA LEU A 219 14.04 16.04 2.99
C LEU A 219 15.51 15.69 3.21
N GLY A 220 16.40 16.66 3.00
CA GLY A 220 17.83 16.53 3.18
C GLY A 220 18.53 17.81 2.73
N GLY A 221 19.86 17.79 2.74
CA GLY A 221 20.64 18.92 2.26
C GLY A 221 22.08 18.55 2.02
N GLY A 222 22.82 19.53 1.53
CA GLY A 222 24.23 19.41 1.23
C GLY A 222 24.89 20.77 1.24
N GLN A 223 26.11 20.80 0.76
CA GLN A 223 26.85 22.04 0.54
C GLN A 223 27.42 21.98 -0.87
N ASN A 224 27.22 23.05 -1.64
CA ASN A 224 27.80 23.12 -2.98
C ASN A 224 29.30 23.50 -2.91
N ALA A 225 29.99 23.43 -4.05
CA ALA A 225 31.41 23.74 -4.14
C ALA A 225 31.76 25.19 -3.74
N GLN A 226 30.76 26.09 -3.72
CA GLN A 226 30.88 27.50 -3.35
C GLN A 226 30.60 27.74 -1.86
N GLY A 227 30.27 26.69 -1.09
CA GLY A 227 29.99 26.77 0.33
C GLY A 227 28.56 27.18 0.69
N GLU A 228 27.67 27.40 -0.30
CA GLU A 228 26.24 27.64 -0.05
C GLU A 228 25.57 26.34 0.43
N ILE A 229 24.59 26.49 1.32
CA ILE A 229 23.80 25.36 1.81
C ILE A 229 22.73 25.01 0.78
N GLU A 230 22.71 23.75 0.36
CA GLU A 230 21.64 23.16 -0.44
C GLU A 230 20.57 22.56 0.48
N LEU A 231 19.32 22.95 0.25
CA LEU A 231 18.16 22.45 0.97
C LEU A 231 17.25 21.74 -0.03
N TYR A 232 17.04 20.43 0.18
CA TYR A 232 16.16 19.62 -0.65
C TYR A 232 14.79 19.50 0.00
N THR A 233 13.74 19.74 -0.76
CA THR A 233 12.34 19.65 -0.29
C THR A 233 11.47 18.93 -1.31
N GLY A 234 10.28 18.50 -0.91
CA GLY A 234 9.27 18.00 -1.86
C GLY A 234 8.69 19.12 -2.74
N ALA A 235 7.76 18.78 -3.62
CA ALA A 235 7.18 19.72 -4.58
C ALA A 235 6.53 20.98 -3.94
N ASN A 236 6.00 20.86 -2.72
CA ASN A 236 5.40 22.00 -1.99
C ASN A 236 6.45 23.06 -1.59
N GLY A 237 7.73 22.70 -1.48
CA GLY A 237 8.78 23.62 -1.04
C GLY A 237 8.68 24.03 0.43
N ILE A 238 9.39 25.10 0.79
CA ILE A 238 9.32 25.72 2.12
C ILE A 238 8.26 26.82 2.09
N PRO A 239 7.27 26.83 3.02
CA PRO A 239 6.25 27.88 3.08
C PRO A 239 6.86 29.27 3.26
N ILE A 240 6.29 30.27 2.58
CA ILE A 240 6.81 31.64 2.60
C ILE A 240 6.76 32.25 4.00
N GLU A 241 5.80 31.86 4.82
CA GLU A 241 5.65 32.27 6.21
C GLU A 241 6.81 31.75 7.07
N ALA A 242 7.24 30.51 6.86
CA ALA A 242 8.39 29.92 7.55
C ALA A 242 9.70 30.63 7.14
N VAL A 243 9.85 30.91 5.84
CA VAL A 243 11.00 31.67 5.30
C VAL A 243 11.06 33.06 5.92
N ARG A 244 9.96 33.82 5.90
CA ARG A 244 9.90 35.18 6.44
C ARG A 244 10.05 35.21 7.95
N GLY A 245 9.38 34.31 8.67
CA GLY A 245 9.43 34.23 10.12
C GLY A 245 10.82 33.90 10.66
N ALA A 246 11.62 33.14 9.89
CA ALA A 246 13.00 32.83 10.23
C ALA A 246 14.03 33.82 9.65
N GLY A 247 13.59 34.87 8.93
CA GLY A 247 14.48 35.84 8.30
C GLY A 247 15.40 35.22 7.23
N LEU A 248 14.90 34.23 6.50
CA LEU A 248 15.65 33.48 5.50
C LEU A 248 15.59 34.14 4.11
N SER A 249 16.70 34.10 3.39
CA SER A 249 16.76 34.40 1.96
C SER A 249 17.11 33.13 1.21
N LEU A 250 16.13 32.59 0.49
CA LEU A 250 16.27 31.33 -0.26
C LEU A 250 16.15 31.58 -1.75
N ARG A 251 17.05 30.99 -2.53
CA ARG A 251 17.00 30.99 -3.99
C ARG A 251 16.75 29.58 -4.50
N GLU A 252 15.62 29.36 -5.16
CA GLU A 252 15.35 28.08 -5.79
C GLU A 252 16.22 27.85 -7.04
N VAL A 253 16.80 26.65 -7.16
CA VAL A 253 17.57 26.22 -8.31
C VAL A 253 16.63 25.69 -9.39
N THR A 254 16.64 26.34 -10.55
CA THR A 254 15.95 25.85 -11.75
C THR A 254 16.93 25.08 -12.63
N ALA A 255 17.20 23.83 -12.25
CA ALA A 255 18.14 22.96 -12.96
C ALA A 255 17.69 22.69 -14.41
N ARG A 256 18.66 22.53 -15.32
CA ARG A 256 18.42 22.17 -16.73
C ARG A 256 17.81 20.78 -16.92
N GLN A 257 17.95 19.93 -15.92
CA GLN A 257 17.30 18.64 -15.88
C GLN A 257 16.71 18.38 -14.50
N ARG A 258 15.62 17.60 -14.45
CA ARG A 258 15.03 17.13 -13.20
C ARG A 258 14.44 15.75 -13.36
N THR A 259 14.62 14.92 -12.33
CA THR A 259 13.89 13.66 -12.19
C THR A 259 12.47 13.95 -11.70
N VAL A 260 11.51 13.32 -12.36
CA VAL A 260 10.08 13.41 -12.06
C VAL A 260 9.43 12.04 -12.22
N THR A 261 8.41 11.76 -11.42
CA THR A 261 7.61 10.53 -11.56
C THR A 261 6.34 10.86 -12.34
N LEU A 262 6.08 10.14 -13.44
CA LEU A 262 5.04 10.47 -14.42
C LEU A 262 4.14 9.27 -14.74
N THR A 263 2.84 9.55 -14.85
CA THR A 263 1.90 8.70 -15.61
C THR A 263 2.06 8.91 -17.11
N ASP A 264 1.53 7.99 -17.93
CA ASP A 264 1.51 8.14 -19.40
C ASP A 264 0.80 9.45 -19.85
N GLU A 265 -0.27 9.86 -19.17
CA GLU A 265 -0.98 11.11 -19.45
C GLU A 265 -0.09 12.34 -19.16
N MET A 266 0.66 12.32 -18.06
CA MET A 266 1.58 13.40 -17.69
C MET A 266 2.77 13.48 -18.64
N LEU A 267 3.30 12.32 -19.05
CA LEU A 267 4.37 12.23 -20.04
C LEU A 267 3.93 12.89 -21.35
N ALA A 268 2.75 12.57 -21.86
CA ALA A 268 2.20 13.17 -23.08
C ALA A 268 2.05 14.70 -22.95
N LYS A 269 1.56 15.20 -21.81
CA LYS A 269 1.45 16.64 -21.54
C LYS A 269 2.81 17.35 -21.50
N LEU A 270 3.83 16.72 -20.91
CA LEU A 270 5.17 17.28 -20.85
C LEU A 270 5.85 17.30 -22.22
N GLN A 271 5.78 16.20 -22.97
CA GLN A 271 6.35 16.09 -24.32
C GLN A 271 5.70 17.10 -25.30
N GLY A 272 4.42 17.40 -25.12
CA GLY A 272 3.72 18.42 -25.91
C GLY A 272 4.04 19.87 -25.51
N ASN A 273 4.80 20.11 -24.44
CA ASN A 273 5.04 21.46 -23.92
C ASN A 273 6.29 22.10 -24.56
N LYS A 274 6.11 23.26 -25.21
CA LYS A 274 7.19 24.00 -25.89
C LYS A 274 8.35 24.48 -24.99
N ARG A 275 8.21 24.40 -23.66
CA ARG A 275 9.27 24.76 -22.69
C ARG A 275 10.16 23.57 -22.32
N ILE A 276 9.81 22.37 -22.75
CA ILE A 276 10.53 21.12 -22.48
C ILE A 276 11.21 20.66 -23.76
N ASP A 277 12.50 20.30 -23.68
CA ASP A 277 13.27 19.85 -24.83
C ASP A 277 13.11 18.34 -25.04
N SER A 278 13.20 17.57 -23.96
CA SER A 278 13.03 16.12 -24.01
C SER A 278 12.63 15.54 -22.65
N VAL A 279 12.04 14.35 -22.69
CA VAL A 279 11.67 13.56 -21.50
C VAL A 279 12.12 12.13 -21.76
N VAL A 280 13.01 11.61 -20.91
CA VAL A 280 13.66 10.31 -21.08
C VAL A 280 13.34 9.43 -19.89
N LYS A 281 12.79 8.23 -20.12
CA LYS A 281 12.52 7.27 -19.04
C LYS A 281 13.83 6.82 -18.40
N ILE A 282 13.86 6.76 -17.08
CA ILE A 282 14.99 6.19 -16.36
C ILE A 282 14.77 4.67 -16.35
N ILE A 283 15.73 3.92 -16.89
CA ILE A 283 15.69 2.46 -16.97
C ILE A 283 17.01 1.92 -16.44
N GLU A 284 16.94 1.00 -15.48
CA GLU A 284 18.09 0.22 -15.03
C GLU A 284 18.49 -0.81 -16.11
N PRO A 285 19.73 -0.79 -16.64
CA PRO A 285 20.12 -1.69 -17.74
C PRO A 285 19.98 -3.16 -17.38
N ALA A 286 19.45 -3.96 -18.31
CA ALA A 286 19.36 -5.41 -18.17
C ALA A 286 20.73 -6.04 -17.84
N GLY A 287 20.74 -7.03 -16.95
CA GLY A 287 21.96 -7.65 -16.45
C GLY A 287 22.66 -6.87 -15.33
N THR A 288 22.16 -5.69 -14.95
CA THR A 288 22.61 -4.99 -13.74
C THR A 288 21.77 -5.46 -12.55
N LYS A 289 22.44 -5.93 -11.49
CA LYS A 289 21.76 -6.39 -10.28
C LYS A 289 21.24 -5.21 -9.46
N GLY A 290 19.93 -5.13 -9.27
CA GLY A 290 19.29 -4.13 -8.42
C GLY A 290 19.45 -4.44 -6.93
N TYR A 291 19.21 -3.42 -6.10
CA TYR A 291 19.20 -3.56 -4.65
C TYR A 291 17.88 -4.19 -4.17
N ASN A 292 17.96 -5.18 -3.26
CA ASN A 292 16.79 -5.84 -2.67
C ASN A 292 15.81 -6.42 -3.72
N ILE A 293 16.34 -7.13 -4.72
CA ILE A 293 15.56 -7.77 -5.79
C ILE A 293 15.49 -9.29 -5.54
N PHE A 294 14.27 -9.81 -5.51
CA PHE A 294 13.97 -11.24 -5.46
C PHE A 294 14.64 -11.95 -6.66
N PRO A 295 15.23 -13.15 -6.50
CA PRO A 295 15.21 -14.02 -5.31
C PRO A 295 16.35 -13.77 -4.30
N HIS A 296 17.11 -12.67 -4.40
CA HIS A 296 18.28 -12.39 -3.56
C HIS A 296 19.41 -13.43 -3.70
N ALA A 297 19.55 -14.03 -4.88
CA ALA A 297 20.59 -15.00 -5.18
C ALA A 297 21.63 -14.43 -6.18
N PRO A 298 22.88 -14.92 -6.16
CA PRO A 298 23.96 -14.37 -6.99
C PRO A 298 23.82 -14.70 -8.48
N ASN A 299 23.12 -15.78 -8.83
CA ASN A 299 22.90 -16.20 -10.22
C ASN A 299 21.81 -15.39 -10.95
N TYR A 300 21.20 -14.40 -10.28
CA TYR A 300 20.18 -13.53 -10.86
C TYR A 300 20.65 -12.08 -10.83
N SER A 301 20.90 -11.52 -12.01
CA SER A 301 21.29 -10.11 -12.21
C SER A 301 20.10 -9.27 -12.68
N TRP A 302 18.97 -9.44 -12.00
CA TRP A 302 17.74 -8.69 -12.25
C TRP A 302 17.71 -7.37 -11.47
N ASN A 303 16.93 -6.43 -11.98
CA ASN A 303 16.63 -5.14 -11.35
C ASN A 303 15.12 -4.81 -11.41
N ASN A 304 14.72 -3.58 -11.07
CA ASN A 304 13.30 -3.23 -11.03
C ASN A 304 12.65 -3.14 -12.41
N ASP A 305 13.44 -2.84 -13.43
CA ASP A 305 13.00 -2.65 -14.82
C ASP A 305 13.17 -3.89 -15.69
N ASN A 306 14.09 -4.77 -15.32
CA ASN A 306 14.47 -5.96 -16.07
C ASN A 306 14.55 -7.17 -15.13
N PHE A 307 13.49 -7.98 -15.12
CA PHE A 307 13.25 -9.04 -14.15
C PHE A 307 12.58 -10.25 -14.78
N GLY A 308 13.02 -11.46 -14.40
CA GLY A 308 12.42 -12.70 -14.88
C GLY A 308 13.07 -13.23 -16.15
N PRO A 309 12.39 -14.15 -16.87
CA PRO A 309 11.04 -14.65 -16.56
C PRO A 309 10.98 -15.52 -15.30
N ILE A 310 9.81 -15.57 -14.65
CA ILE A 310 9.47 -16.49 -13.56
C ILE A 310 8.12 -17.16 -13.80
N TYR A 311 7.90 -18.33 -13.20
CA TYR A 311 6.59 -18.98 -13.14
C TYR A 311 5.93 -18.77 -11.79
N ILE A 312 4.68 -18.32 -11.78
CA ILE A 312 3.86 -18.10 -10.58
C ILE A 312 3.04 -19.36 -10.30
N PRO A 313 3.35 -20.14 -9.25
CA PRO A 313 2.73 -21.45 -9.10
C PRO A 313 1.24 -21.41 -8.73
N ALA A 314 0.46 -22.31 -9.32
CA ALA A 314 -0.87 -22.67 -8.87
C ALA A 314 -0.85 -23.91 -7.97
N LYS A 315 -1.89 -24.03 -7.14
CA LYS A 315 -2.08 -25.22 -6.32
C LYS A 315 -2.21 -26.45 -7.21
N GLY A 316 -1.37 -27.46 -6.95
CA GLY A 316 -1.32 -28.71 -7.70
C GLY A 316 -0.25 -28.72 -8.79
N ASP A 317 0.34 -27.57 -9.14
CA ASP A 317 1.40 -27.51 -10.13
C ASP A 317 2.66 -28.19 -9.62
N LYS A 318 3.30 -28.95 -10.51
CA LYS A 318 4.60 -29.57 -10.29
C LYS A 318 5.67 -28.81 -11.05
N VAL A 319 6.64 -28.23 -10.34
CA VAL A 319 7.77 -27.51 -10.95
C VAL A 319 9.07 -28.26 -10.74
N GLU A 320 10.03 -28.04 -11.64
CA GLU A 320 11.39 -28.54 -11.50
C GLU A 320 12.15 -27.75 -10.42
N ILE A 321 12.85 -28.47 -9.55
CA ILE A 321 13.69 -27.94 -8.47
C ILE A 321 15.13 -28.39 -8.70
N ASN A 322 15.99 -27.43 -9.02
CA ASN A 322 17.44 -27.60 -9.18
C ASN A 322 18.16 -26.40 -8.53
N LEU A 323 19.49 -26.36 -8.55
CA LEU A 323 20.25 -25.28 -7.90
C LEU A 323 19.95 -23.88 -8.48
N ASN A 324 19.48 -23.81 -9.73
CA ASN A 324 19.11 -22.56 -10.38
C ASN A 324 17.69 -22.14 -9.99
N THR A 325 16.70 -23.04 -9.99
CA THR A 325 15.30 -22.72 -9.70
C THR A 325 14.97 -22.67 -8.20
N LEU A 326 15.73 -23.38 -7.37
CA LEU A 326 15.52 -23.42 -5.92
C LEU A 326 15.49 -22.02 -5.28
N PRO A 327 16.39 -21.07 -5.59
CA PRO A 327 16.29 -19.70 -5.09
C PRO A 327 14.92 -19.03 -5.29
N LEU A 328 14.24 -19.30 -6.41
CA LEU A 328 12.90 -18.75 -6.68
C LEU A 328 11.87 -19.34 -5.71
N TYR A 329 11.93 -20.64 -5.44
CA TYR A 329 10.85 -21.35 -4.74
C TYR A 329 11.14 -21.70 -3.28
N LYS A 330 12.40 -21.66 -2.84
CA LYS A 330 12.84 -22.09 -1.51
C LYS A 330 12.04 -21.44 -0.39
N LYS A 331 11.80 -20.14 -0.48
CA LYS A 331 11.05 -19.37 0.52
C LYS A 331 9.61 -19.88 0.64
N ILE A 332 8.92 -20.06 -0.48
CA ILE A 332 7.51 -20.45 -0.46
C ILE A 332 7.32 -21.93 -0.07
N ILE A 333 8.23 -22.81 -0.49
CA ILE A 333 8.25 -24.22 -0.09
C ILE A 333 8.48 -24.36 1.42
N ARG A 334 9.47 -23.63 1.95
CA ARG A 334 9.89 -23.73 3.35
C ARG A 334 8.96 -22.97 4.30
N ASP A 335 8.75 -21.68 4.03
CA ASP A 335 8.14 -20.77 5.00
C ASP A 335 6.62 -20.74 4.90
N TYR A 336 6.06 -20.97 3.71
CA TYR A 336 4.61 -20.86 3.48
C TYR A 336 3.94 -22.22 3.36
N GLU A 337 4.62 -23.27 2.88
CA GLU A 337 4.08 -24.63 2.83
C GLU A 337 4.66 -25.58 3.89
N GLU A 338 5.46 -25.02 4.81
CA GLU A 338 5.96 -25.66 6.03
C GLU A 338 6.78 -26.93 5.80
N ASN A 339 7.56 -26.97 4.72
CA ASN A 339 8.47 -28.08 4.44
C ASN A 339 9.90 -27.78 4.91
N THR A 340 10.69 -28.81 5.18
CA THR A 340 12.14 -28.65 5.34
C THR A 340 12.82 -28.67 3.97
N VAL A 341 13.84 -27.84 3.80
CA VAL A 341 14.61 -27.75 2.55
C VAL A 341 16.09 -27.65 2.88
N SER A 342 16.90 -28.58 2.38
CA SER A 342 18.35 -28.56 2.48
C SER A 342 19.01 -28.89 1.13
N VAL A 343 20.28 -28.52 1.02
CA VAL A 343 21.11 -28.78 -0.17
C VAL A 343 22.37 -29.48 0.30
N SER A 344 22.69 -30.63 -0.30
CA SER A 344 23.92 -31.38 -0.04
C SER A 344 24.63 -31.65 -1.36
N GLY A 345 25.73 -30.94 -1.62
CA GLY A 345 26.36 -30.91 -2.94
C GLY A 345 25.37 -30.45 -4.02
N ASN A 346 25.10 -31.33 -5.00
CA ASN A 346 24.16 -31.06 -6.09
C ASN A 346 22.75 -31.60 -5.82
N GLN A 347 22.51 -32.23 -4.66
CA GLN A 347 21.24 -32.84 -4.32
C GLN A 347 20.39 -31.90 -3.46
N ILE A 348 19.13 -31.72 -3.85
CA ILE A 348 18.14 -30.96 -3.09
C ILE A 348 17.27 -31.95 -2.34
N ILE A 349 17.11 -31.70 -1.04
CA ILE A 349 16.37 -32.57 -0.12
C ILE A 349 15.19 -31.77 0.42
N ILE A 350 13.97 -32.27 0.22
CA ILE A 350 12.73 -31.70 0.74
C ILE A 350 12.10 -32.74 1.66
N ASN A 351 11.83 -32.38 2.92
CA ASN A 351 11.27 -33.30 3.93
C ASN A 351 12.07 -34.59 4.15
N GLY A 352 13.40 -34.52 3.98
CA GLY A 352 14.30 -35.67 4.14
C GLY A 352 14.46 -36.53 2.88
N GLU A 353 13.72 -36.26 1.82
CA GLU A 353 13.80 -36.99 0.55
C GLU A 353 14.49 -36.16 -0.52
N ALA A 354 15.41 -36.80 -1.25
CA ALA A 354 16.04 -36.19 -2.41
C ALA A 354 15.04 -36.07 -3.56
N THR A 355 14.92 -34.87 -4.13
CA THR A 355 13.96 -34.59 -5.20
C THR A 355 14.50 -33.57 -6.20
N ASN A 356 14.03 -33.67 -7.43
CA ASN A 356 14.24 -32.72 -8.52
C ASN A 356 12.95 -31.93 -8.86
N SER A 357 11.90 -32.06 -8.06
CA SER A 357 10.62 -31.39 -8.30
C SER A 357 9.83 -31.15 -7.03
N TYR A 358 8.87 -30.23 -7.10
CA TYR A 358 7.95 -29.94 -5.99
C TYR A 358 6.54 -29.65 -6.51
N THR A 359 5.53 -30.19 -5.82
CA THR A 359 4.11 -29.94 -6.10
C THR A 359 3.55 -28.94 -5.10
N PHE A 360 3.07 -27.79 -5.58
CA PHE A 360 2.59 -26.71 -4.71
C PHE A 360 1.24 -27.01 -4.09
N LYS A 361 1.10 -26.66 -2.80
CA LYS A 361 -0.13 -26.85 -2.01
C LYS A 361 -1.01 -25.59 -2.01
N LYS A 362 -0.49 -24.46 -2.48
CA LYS A 362 -1.16 -23.14 -2.46
C LYS A 362 -1.09 -22.45 -3.82
N ASP A 363 -2.05 -21.57 -4.04
CA ASP A 363 -2.04 -20.60 -5.13
C ASP A 363 -1.15 -19.40 -4.73
N TYR A 364 -0.35 -18.90 -5.68
CA TYR A 364 0.52 -17.75 -5.50
C TYR A 364 0.17 -16.60 -6.44
N TYR A 365 0.48 -15.39 -6.01
CA TYR A 365 0.18 -14.15 -6.74
C TYR A 365 1.40 -13.25 -6.78
N TRP A 366 1.45 -12.38 -7.79
CA TRP A 366 2.42 -11.31 -7.91
C TRP A 366 1.74 -9.96 -7.75
N MET A 367 2.18 -9.20 -6.74
CA MET A 367 1.53 -7.96 -6.29
C MET A 367 2.49 -6.79 -6.49
N MET A 368 2.12 -5.81 -7.30
CA MET A 368 2.96 -4.64 -7.61
C MET A 368 2.27 -3.32 -7.32
N GLY A 369 3.06 -2.29 -7.01
CA GLY A 369 2.56 -0.92 -6.93
C GLY A 369 2.29 -0.36 -8.33
N ASP A 370 1.49 0.70 -8.39
CA ASP A 370 1.30 1.47 -9.62
C ASP A 370 2.39 2.54 -9.71
N ASN A 371 2.92 3.05 -8.59
CA ASN A 371 4.12 3.88 -8.59
C ASN A 371 5.36 2.96 -8.66
N ARG A 372 5.75 2.57 -9.88
CA ARG A 372 6.61 1.41 -10.14
C ARG A 372 8.00 1.58 -9.56
N ASP A 373 8.59 2.76 -9.65
CA ASP A 373 9.98 2.95 -9.20
C ASP A 373 10.06 3.28 -7.70
N HIS A 374 8.91 3.62 -7.08
CA HIS A 374 8.78 4.03 -5.68
C HIS A 374 7.89 3.08 -4.88
N SER A 375 7.87 1.80 -5.27
CA SER A 375 7.07 0.77 -4.62
C SER A 375 7.93 -0.43 -4.22
N GLU A 376 8.11 -0.63 -2.92
CA GLU A 376 8.50 -1.94 -2.40
C GLU A 376 7.33 -2.91 -2.63
N ASP A 377 7.53 -3.89 -3.50
CA ASP A 377 6.51 -4.84 -3.94
C ASP A 377 7.04 -6.27 -4.17
N SER A 378 6.29 -7.13 -4.87
CA SER A 378 6.71 -8.52 -5.10
C SER A 378 8.08 -8.65 -5.78
N ARG A 379 8.57 -7.64 -6.51
CA ARG A 379 9.96 -7.61 -6.98
C ARG A 379 10.98 -7.68 -5.86
N SER A 380 10.63 -7.23 -4.65
CA SER A 380 11.50 -7.28 -3.47
C SER A 380 11.31 -8.55 -2.65
N TRP A 381 10.09 -8.98 -2.36
CA TRP A 381 9.85 -10.10 -1.44
C TRP A 381 9.44 -11.42 -2.09
N GLY A 382 9.09 -11.41 -3.37
CA GLY A 382 8.60 -12.54 -4.15
C GLY A 382 7.08 -12.74 -4.08
N TYR A 383 6.68 -14.01 -4.13
CA TYR A 383 5.29 -14.42 -4.23
C TYR A 383 4.45 -14.11 -2.99
N VAL A 384 3.17 -13.81 -3.22
CA VAL A 384 2.15 -13.68 -2.17
C VAL A 384 1.25 -14.92 -2.19
N PRO A 385 1.25 -15.77 -1.14
CA PRO A 385 0.39 -16.94 -1.08
C PRO A 385 -1.07 -16.57 -0.84
N SER A 386 -1.99 -17.42 -1.30
CA SER A 386 -3.44 -17.20 -1.24
C SER A 386 -4.01 -17.01 0.17
N ASP A 387 -3.38 -17.60 1.18
CA ASP A 387 -3.77 -17.47 2.59
C ASP A 387 -3.44 -16.10 3.22
N HIS A 388 -2.57 -15.32 2.57
CA HIS A 388 -2.23 -13.96 2.98
C HIS A 388 -3.22 -12.93 2.44
N ILE A 389 -4.06 -13.27 1.45
CA ILE A 389 -5.08 -12.38 0.92
C ILE A 389 -6.10 -12.02 2.01
N VAL A 390 -6.36 -10.73 2.19
CA VAL A 390 -7.30 -10.21 3.20
C VAL A 390 -8.63 -9.84 2.59
N GLY A 391 -8.63 -9.10 1.48
CA GLY A 391 -9.86 -8.66 0.84
C GLY A 391 -9.65 -7.68 -0.30
N LYS A 392 -10.77 -7.24 -0.87
CA LYS A 392 -10.83 -6.30 -2.00
C LYS A 392 -11.20 -4.90 -1.49
N PRO A 393 -10.38 -3.86 -1.69
CA PRO A 393 -10.83 -2.49 -1.54
C PRO A 393 -11.99 -2.21 -2.49
N VAL A 394 -13.13 -1.82 -1.94
CA VAL A 394 -14.34 -1.55 -2.74
C VAL A 394 -14.65 -0.06 -2.81
N PHE A 395 -14.26 0.70 -1.78
CA PHE A 395 -14.74 2.06 -1.59
C PHE A 395 -13.76 2.92 -0.81
N ILE A 396 -13.56 4.16 -1.23
CA ILE A 396 -12.88 5.21 -0.47
C ILE A 396 -13.95 5.95 0.33
N TRP A 397 -13.98 5.77 1.65
CA TRP A 397 -15.01 6.40 2.48
C TRP A 397 -14.62 7.79 2.98
N LEU A 398 -13.32 8.03 3.19
CA LEU A 398 -12.74 9.34 3.47
C LEU A 398 -11.44 9.53 2.70
N SER A 399 -11.05 10.78 2.46
CA SER A 399 -9.85 11.10 1.71
C SER A 399 -9.35 12.51 2.08
N PHE A 400 -8.06 12.65 2.38
CA PHE A 400 -7.46 13.92 2.82
C PHE A 400 -6.12 14.18 2.15
N ASP A 401 -5.90 15.43 1.75
CA ASP A 401 -4.56 15.96 1.48
C ASP A 401 -3.86 16.33 2.80
N ASN A 402 -2.53 16.47 2.73
CA ASN A 402 -1.66 16.81 3.86
C ASN A 402 -1.77 15.80 5.02
N PHE A 403 -2.12 14.54 4.72
CA PHE A 403 -2.40 13.51 5.72
C PHE A 403 -1.24 13.27 6.70
N ASN A 404 0.00 13.36 6.21
CA ASN A 404 1.22 13.17 7.02
C ASN A 404 1.68 14.45 7.73
N GLU A 405 1.03 15.61 7.50
CA GLU A 405 1.40 16.91 8.10
C GLU A 405 0.67 17.18 9.43
N GLY A 406 -0.02 16.18 9.98
CA GLY A 406 -0.79 16.28 11.22
C GLY A 406 -2.25 16.69 11.00
N ILE A 407 -3.12 16.28 11.93
CA ILE A 407 -4.58 16.34 11.77
C ILE A 407 -5.14 17.76 11.58
N SER A 408 -4.45 18.79 12.10
CA SER A 408 -4.82 20.20 11.91
C SER A 408 -4.65 20.69 10.48
N ASN A 409 -3.81 20.01 9.68
CA ASN A 409 -3.51 20.38 8.30
C ASN A 409 -4.31 19.56 7.28
N TRP A 410 -5.09 18.58 7.72
CA TRP A 410 -5.86 17.71 6.83
C TRP A 410 -6.89 18.49 6.04
N LYS A 411 -6.85 18.34 4.71
CA LYS A 411 -7.80 18.97 3.79
C LYS A 411 -8.65 17.91 3.09
N PRO A 412 -9.98 17.86 3.30
CA PRO A 412 -10.82 16.85 2.68
C PRO A 412 -10.81 16.92 1.15
N ARG A 413 -10.63 15.77 0.49
CA ARG A 413 -10.75 15.61 -0.97
C ARG A 413 -12.18 15.19 -1.33
N TRP A 414 -13.07 16.18 -1.44
CA TRP A 414 -14.51 15.95 -1.64
C TRP A 414 -14.86 15.13 -2.90
N ASP A 415 -14.03 15.21 -3.94
CA ASP A 415 -14.15 14.44 -5.19
C ASP A 415 -13.82 12.95 -4.99
N ARG A 416 -13.06 12.59 -3.95
CA ARG A 416 -12.65 11.21 -3.63
C ARG A 416 -13.44 10.59 -2.49
N ILE A 417 -14.08 11.40 -1.65
CA ILE A 417 -14.95 10.91 -0.57
C ILE A 417 -16.13 10.13 -1.18
N PHE A 418 -16.41 8.97 -0.60
CA PHE A 418 -17.46 8.04 -1.04
C PHE A 418 -17.31 7.55 -2.48
N THR A 419 -16.09 7.20 -2.88
CA THR A 419 -15.76 6.86 -4.28
C THR A 419 -15.41 5.39 -4.47
N THR A 420 -15.84 4.80 -5.58
CA THR A 420 -15.49 3.41 -5.94
C THR A 420 -14.00 3.24 -6.22
N VAL A 421 -13.39 2.17 -5.70
CA VAL A 421 -11.98 1.85 -5.99
C VAL A 421 -11.86 1.09 -7.32
N GLY A 422 -12.50 -0.08 -7.43
CA GLY A 422 -12.49 -0.91 -8.64
C GLY A 422 -13.74 -0.77 -9.51
N GLY A 423 -13.70 -1.39 -10.69
CA GLY A 423 -14.76 -1.32 -11.72
C GLY A 423 -14.29 -0.62 -12.99
N ASP A 424 -15.17 -0.55 -13.98
CA ASP A 424 -14.85 -0.01 -15.30
C ASP A 424 -15.06 1.51 -15.36
N GLY A 425 -14.39 2.16 -16.31
CA GLY A 425 -14.44 3.61 -16.52
C GLY A 425 -13.93 4.44 -15.34
N GLU A 426 -14.34 5.70 -15.26
CA GLU A 426 -13.89 6.61 -14.20
C GLU A 426 -14.46 6.27 -12.81
N PRO A 427 -13.71 6.53 -11.71
CA PRO A 427 -14.21 6.39 -10.35
C PRO A 427 -15.48 7.23 -10.11
N ARG A 428 -16.47 6.66 -9.43
CA ARG A 428 -17.75 7.34 -9.16
C ARG A 428 -17.91 7.65 -7.67
N SER A 429 -18.11 8.92 -7.34
CA SER A 429 -18.47 9.36 -5.99
C SER A 429 -19.99 9.28 -5.75
N TYR A 430 -20.37 8.64 -4.66
CA TYR A 430 -21.74 8.55 -4.17
C TYR A 430 -22.02 9.51 -3.01
N PHE A 431 -21.10 10.44 -2.70
CA PHE A 431 -21.23 11.32 -1.53
C PHE A 431 -22.51 12.16 -1.57
N ARG A 432 -22.81 12.78 -2.71
CA ARG A 432 -24.02 13.60 -2.88
C ARG A 432 -25.30 12.78 -2.74
N HIS A 433 -25.32 11.59 -3.33
CA HIS A 433 -26.45 10.65 -3.22
C HIS A 433 -26.68 10.24 -1.75
N PHE A 434 -25.60 9.95 -1.02
CA PHE A 434 -25.66 9.65 0.40
C PHE A 434 -26.25 10.83 1.21
N LEU A 435 -25.82 12.06 0.95
CA LEU A 435 -26.36 13.24 1.65
C LEU A 435 -27.85 13.46 1.37
N ILE A 436 -28.31 13.22 0.13
CA ILE A 436 -29.74 13.30 -0.23
C ILE A 436 -30.55 12.26 0.55
N VAL A 437 -30.10 11.01 0.57
CA VAL A 437 -30.77 9.92 1.30
C VAL A 437 -30.78 10.20 2.81
N LEU A 438 -29.65 10.66 3.35
CA LEU A 438 -29.54 11.03 4.77
C LEU A 438 -30.49 12.17 5.13
N GLY A 439 -30.53 13.22 4.32
CA GLY A 439 -31.46 14.35 4.50
C GLY A 439 -32.92 13.90 4.45
N ALA A 440 -33.29 13.09 3.46
CA ALA A 440 -34.63 12.52 3.35
C ALA A 440 -35.00 11.67 4.58
N TRP A 441 -34.06 10.86 5.08
CA TRP A 441 -34.25 10.05 6.28
C TRP A 441 -34.43 10.90 7.54
N LEU A 442 -33.63 11.96 7.72
CA LEU A 442 -33.75 12.88 8.85
C LEU A 442 -35.10 13.60 8.84
N VAL A 443 -35.57 14.04 7.66
CA VAL A 443 -36.90 14.66 7.50
C VAL A 443 -38.00 13.64 7.84
N PHE A 444 -37.90 12.42 7.31
CA PHE A 444 -38.85 11.35 7.62
C PHE A 444 -38.89 11.04 9.12
N ASP A 445 -37.74 10.90 9.77
CA ASP A 445 -37.66 10.62 11.21
C ASP A 445 -38.23 11.76 12.05
N PHE A 446 -37.97 13.01 11.66
CA PHE A 446 -38.56 14.19 12.29
C PHE A 446 -40.09 14.18 12.21
N ILE A 447 -40.66 13.94 11.02
CA ILE A 447 -42.12 13.85 10.81
C ILE A 447 -42.70 12.68 11.63
N ARG A 448 -42.05 11.51 11.60
CA ARG A 448 -42.47 10.31 12.34
C ARG A 448 -42.52 10.56 13.85
N LYS A 449 -41.47 11.18 14.41
CA LYS A 449 -41.40 11.55 15.84
C LYS A 449 -42.48 12.56 16.22
N ARG A 450 -42.73 13.57 15.37
CA ARG A 450 -43.77 14.57 15.60
C ARG A 450 -45.18 13.93 15.60
N ARG A 451 -45.45 13.02 14.66
CA ARG A 451 -46.72 12.26 14.61
C ARG A 451 -46.91 11.33 15.81
N LYS A 452 -45.85 10.68 16.31
CA LYS A 452 -45.93 9.86 17.54
C LYS A 452 -46.25 10.69 18.78
N LYS A 453 -45.70 11.90 18.90
CA LYS A 453 -46.02 12.83 20.01
C LYS A 453 -47.45 13.38 19.95
N ALA A 454 -48.03 13.45 18.75
CA ALA A 454 -49.39 13.97 18.52
C ALA A 454 -50.50 12.91 18.71
N LYS A 455 -50.17 11.62 18.88
CA LYS A 455 -51.16 10.60 19.24
C LYS A 455 -51.40 10.65 20.76
N PRO A 456 -52.66 10.79 21.23
CA PRO A 456 -52.96 10.68 22.66
C PRO A 456 -52.56 9.28 23.14
N LYS A 457 -51.95 9.20 24.34
CA LYS A 457 -51.76 7.92 25.02
C LYS A 457 -53.17 7.43 25.42
N LEU A 458 -53.65 6.40 24.73
CA LEU A 458 -54.81 5.61 25.16
C LEU A 458 -54.40 4.71 26.32
#